data_AF-A0A822B3D1-F1
#
_entry.id   AF-A0A822B3D1-F1
#
_cell.length_a   1.000
_cell.length_b   1.000
_cell.length_c   1.000
_cell.angle_alpha   90.00
_cell.angle_beta   90.00
_cell.angle_gamma   90.00
#
_symmetry.space_group_name_H-M   'P 1'
#
loop_
_entity.id
_entity.type
_entity.pdbx_description
1 polymer ?
#
loop_
_entity_poly.entity_id
_entity_poly.type
_entity_poly.pdbx_seq_one_letter_code
_entity_poly.pdbx_strand_id
1 'polypeptide(L)'
;MASTKMKQTCAKCNKSGSIAMCHGCQQSFCTKHFVEHRQELSQQIDHIGQEHDLLRQDLSREENIDSFLVHIDQWEQESIKTIQTCAQNARTTFQQLHNQTKNELKISFDKLTQEIR
;
A
#
# COMPACT_ATOMS: atom_id res chain seq x y z
N MET A 1 53.13 39.70 -15.75
CA MET A 1 51.69 39.48 -15.99
C MET A 1 50.96 39.75 -14.69
N ALA A 2 50.08 40.76 -14.67
CA ALA A 2 49.42 41.21 -13.45
C ALA A 2 48.32 40.22 -13.05
N SER A 3 48.47 39.61 -11.86
CA SER A 3 47.48 38.71 -11.29
C SER A 3 46.27 39.51 -10.79
N THR A 4 45.19 39.54 -11.57
CA THR A 4 43.89 40.07 -11.14
C THR A 4 43.36 39.19 -10.01
N LYS A 5 43.56 39.59 -8.75
CA LYS A 5 42.83 39.03 -7.61
C LYS A 5 41.36 39.39 -7.81
N MET A 6 40.56 38.48 -8.35
CA MET A 6 39.09 38.62 -8.35
C MET A 6 38.67 38.80 -6.90
N LYS A 7 38.21 40.01 -6.54
CA LYS A 7 37.66 40.28 -5.22
C LYS A 7 36.43 39.38 -5.09
N GLN A 8 36.51 38.34 -4.28
CA GLN A 8 35.31 37.61 -3.89
C GLN A 8 34.34 38.61 -3.28
N THR A 9 33.05 38.45 -3.56
CA THR A 9 31.98 39.25 -2.97
C THR A 9 30.99 38.31 -2.28
N CYS A 10 30.27 38.83 -1.30
CA CYS A 10 29.23 38.06 -0.62
C CYS A 10 28.08 37.73 -1.59
N ALA A 11 27.70 36.46 -1.71
CA ALA A 11 26.64 35.98 -2.58
C ALA A 11 25.26 36.60 -2.27
N LYS A 12 25.04 37.02 -1.02
CA LYS A 12 23.74 37.58 -0.56
C LYS A 12 23.66 39.11 -0.66
N CYS A 13 24.77 39.84 -0.54
CA CYS A 13 24.74 41.33 -0.54
C CYS A 13 25.76 42.02 -1.45
N ASN A 14 26.55 41.24 -2.19
CA ASN A 14 27.54 41.69 -3.16
C ASN A 14 28.62 42.66 -2.62
N LYS A 15 28.79 42.75 -1.30
CA LYS A 15 29.84 43.57 -0.67
C LYS A 15 31.16 42.81 -0.67
N SER A 16 32.26 43.52 -0.97
CA SER A 16 33.64 43.04 -0.85
C SER A 16 34.19 43.41 0.54
N GLY A 17 34.38 42.41 1.39
CA GLY A 17 34.86 42.55 2.77
C GLY A 17 35.49 41.24 3.26
N SER A 18 35.60 41.03 4.57
CA SER A 18 36.00 39.71 5.11
C SER A 18 34.98 38.66 4.68
N ILE A 19 35.41 37.75 3.80
CA ILE A 19 34.57 36.75 3.15
C ILE A 19 35.02 35.37 3.59
N ALA A 20 34.04 34.57 4.01
CA ALA A 20 34.19 33.16 4.31
C ALA A 20 33.48 32.35 3.22
N MET A 21 34.12 31.29 2.76
CA MET A 21 33.57 30.39 1.76
C MET A 21 32.90 29.21 2.44
N CYS A 22 31.64 28.93 2.09
CA CYS A 22 31.01 27.66 2.38
C CYS A 22 31.41 26.67 1.28
N HIS A 23 32.22 25.66 1.61
CA HIS A 23 32.67 24.66 0.64
C HIS A 23 31.53 23.75 0.16
N GLY A 24 30.53 23.47 1.02
CA GLY A 24 29.37 22.66 0.64
C GLY A 24 28.51 23.33 -0.43
N CYS A 25 28.24 24.63 -0.26
CA CYS A 25 27.43 25.40 -1.23
C CYS A 25 28.27 26.05 -2.33
N GLN A 26 29.60 25.98 -2.24
CA GLN A 26 30.57 26.66 -3.13
C GLN A 26 30.32 28.17 -3.26
N GLN A 27 29.79 28.78 -2.19
CA GLN A 27 29.41 30.19 -2.14
C GLN A 27 30.22 30.96 -1.11
N SER A 28 30.50 32.23 -1.42
CA SER A 28 31.24 33.16 -0.57
C SER A 28 30.27 34.09 0.16
N PHE A 29 30.43 34.27 1.47
CA PHE A 29 29.55 35.13 2.28
C PHE A 29 30.38 36.08 3.16
N CYS A 30 29.85 37.27 3.44
CA CYS A 30 30.39 38.09 4.52
C CYS A 30 30.06 37.45 5.88
N THR A 31 30.80 37.80 6.94
CA THR A 31 30.66 37.19 8.27
C THR A 31 29.21 37.08 8.76
N LYS A 32 28.40 38.14 8.58
CA LYS A 32 26.98 38.14 8.96
C LYS A 32 26.18 37.07 8.19
N HIS A 33 26.25 37.10 6.87
CA HIS A 33 25.49 36.17 6.02
C HIS A 33 26.04 34.74 6.09
N PHE A 34 27.30 34.55 6.47
CA PHE A 34 27.85 33.22 6.74
C PHE A 34 27.22 32.59 7.99
N VAL A 35 27.01 33.36 9.06
CA VAL A 35 26.33 32.88 10.27
C VAL A 35 24.85 32.58 9.99
N GLU A 36 24.15 33.46 9.27
CA GLU A 36 22.77 33.23 8.85
C GLU A 36 22.65 31.96 7.99
N HIS A 37 23.55 31.79 7.02
CA HIS A 37 23.58 30.61 6.16
C HIS A 37 23.79 29.32 6.96
N ARG A 38 24.71 29.33 7.94
CA ARG A 38 24.93 28.18 8.82
C ARG A 38 23.70 27.86 9.67
N GLN A 39 22.99 28.89 10.15
CA GLN A 39 21.75 28.72 10.90
C GLN A 39 20.65 28.09 10.03
N GLU A 40 20.49 28.58 8.80
CA GLU A 40 19.54 28.04 7.82
C GLU A 40 19.82 26.56 7.53
N LEU A 41 21.10 26.20 7.28
CA LEU A 41 21.49 24.81 7.08
C LEU A 41 21.21 23.93 8.31
N SER A 42 21.38 24.46 9.51
CA SER A 42 21.08 23.73 10.74
C SER A 42 19.58 23.43 10.84
N GLN A 43 18.73 24.42 10.54
CA GLN A 43 17.27 24.25 10.50
C GLN A 43 16.83 23.23 9.43
N GLN A 44 17.46 23.25 8.25
CA GLN A 44 17.18 22.28 7.20
C GLN A 44 17.54 20.86 7.62
N ILE A 45 18.67 20.66 8.30
CA ILE A 45 19.07 19.34 8.82
C ILE A 45 18.09 18.85 9.88
N ASP A 46 17.68 19.72 10.81
CA ASP A 46 16.69 19.37 11.83
C ASP A 46 15.36 18.95 11.20
N HIS A 47 14.90 19.67 10.17
CA HIS A 47 13.69 19.33 9.43
C HIS A 47 13.82 18.00 8.70
N ILE A 48 14.93 17.74 8.01
CA ILE A 48 15.19 16.45 7.34
C ILE A 48 15.19 15.31 8.37
N GLY A 49 15.75 15.53 9.56
CA GLY A 49 15.71 14.55 10.64
C GLY A 49 14.29 14.21 11.08
N GLN A 50 13.44 15.23 11.25
CA GLN A 50 12.02 15.04 11.59
C GLN A 50 11.26 14.27 10.50
N GLU A 51 11.43 14.64 9.23
CA GLU A 51 10.80 13.95 8.11
C GLU A 51 11.26 12.50 7.98
N HIS A 52 12.55 12.25 8.23
CA HIS A 52 13.10 10.89 8.27
C HIS A 52 12.45 10.05 9.37
N ASP A 53 12.29 10.61 10.57
CA ASP A 53 11.70 9.89 11.70
C ASP A 53 10.22 9.60 11.48
N LEU A 54 9.48 10.56 10.90
CA LEU A 54 8.09 10.37 10.48
C LEU A 54 7.97 9.27 9.42
N LEU A 55 8.79 9.33 8.36
CA LEU A 55 8.79 8.30 7.31
C LEU A 55 9.12 6.92 7.90
N ARG A 56 10.09 6.84 8.81
CA ARG A 56 10.45 5.59 9.49
C ARG A 56 9.30 5.06 10.32
N GLN A 57 8.59 5.94 11.04
CA GLN A 57 7.42 5.57 11.82
C GLN A 57 6.30 5.04 10.92
N ASP A 58 6.03 5.72 9.79
CA ASP A 58 5.01 5.33 8.82
C ASP A 58 5.34 3.99 8.15
N LEU A 59 6.60 3.77 7.77
CA LEU A 59 7.06 2.50 7.19
C LEU A 59 7.04 1.35 8.21
N SER A 60 7.28 1.63 9.49
CA SER A 60 7.21 0.64 10.56
C SER A 60 5.76 0.32 10.96
N ARG A 61 4.81 1.15 10.51
CA ARG A 61 3.38 0.95 10.74
C ARG A 61 2.84 -0.07 9.75
N GLU A 62 3.12 -1.34 9.99
CA GLU A 62 2.49 -2.49 9.30
C GLU A 62 1.02 -2.67 9.71
N GLU A 63 0.27 -1.59 9.91
CA GLU A 63 -0.99 -1.67 10.66
C GLU A 63 -2.17 -2.29 9.89
N ASN A 64 -2.03 -2.66 8.61
CA ASN A 64 -3.18 -3.17 7.85
C ASN A 64 -2.92 -4.27 6.82
N ILE A 65 -1.68 -4.53 6.39
CA ILE A 65 -1.43 -5.53 5.33
C ILE A 65 -1.83 -6.92 5.82
N ASP A 66 -1.35 -7.31 7.00
CA ASP A 66 -1.67 -8.61 7.61
C ASP A 66 -3.16 -8.75 7.90
N SER A 67 -3.81 -7.67 8.33
CA SER A 67 -5.25 -7.65 8.55
C SER A 67 -6.02 -7.87 7.24
N PHE A 68 -5.68 -7.17 6.16
CA PHE A 68 -6.35 -7.34 4.88
C PHE A 68 -6.14 -8.75 4.30
N LEU A 69 -4.95 -9.33 4.44
CA LEU A 69 -4.69 -10.71 4.02
C LEU A 69 -5.58 -11.70 4.76
N VAL A 70 -5.72 -11.56 6.09
CA VAL A 70 -6.64 -12.38 6.89
C VAL A 70 -8.09 -12.24 6.42
N HIS A 71 -8.54 -11.02 6.10
CA HIS A 71 -9.91 -10.80 5.60
C HIS A 71 -10.12 -11.42 4.21
N ILE A 72 -9.11 -11.35 3.33
CA ILE A 72 -9.14 -11.98 2.01
C ILE A 72 -9.24 -13.50 2.15
N ASP A 73 -8.40 -14.09 3.00
CA ASP A 73 -8.41 -15.54 3.26
C ASP A 73 -9.77 -15.98 3.84
N GLN A 74 -10.32 -15.23 4.79
CA GLN A 74 -11.62 -15.52 5.37
C GLN A 74 -12.73 -15.44 4.31
N TRP A 75 -12.75 -14.38 3.50
CA TRP A 75 -13.71 -14.21 2.42
C TRP A 75 -13.64 -15.35 1.40
N GLU A 76 -12.43 -15.80 1.05
CA GLU A 76 -12.22 -16.93 0.15
C GLU A 76 -12.83 -18.23 0.72
N GLN A 77 -12.49 -18.56 1.97
CA GLN A 77 -12.97 -19.77 2.62
C GLN A 77 -14.50 -19.79 2.75
N GLU A 78 -15.10 -18.66 3.14
CA GLU A 78 -16.56 -18.53 3.24
C GLU A 78 -17.26 -18.67 1.88
N SER A 79 -16.67 -18.09 0.83
CA SER A 79 -17.18 -18.18 -0.54
C SER A 79 -17.14 -19.62 -1.05
N ILE A 80 -16.03 -20.32 -0.87
CA ILE A 80 -15.88 -21.73 -1.25
C ILE A 80 -16.93 -22.58 -0.54
N LYS A 81 -17.05 -22.43 0.79
CA LYS A 81 -18.02 -23.18 1.59
C LYS A 81 -19.45 -22.94 1.12
N THR A 82 -19.80 -21.69 0.80
CA THR A 82 -21.13 -21.32 0.33
C THR A 82 -21.46 -21.97 -1.01
N ILE A 83 -20.53 -21.88 -1.98
CA ILE A 83 -20.69 -22.50 -3.30
C ILE A 83 -20.83 -24.02 -3.18
N GLN A 84 -19.97 -24.66 -2.38
CA GLN A 84 -20.02 -26.11 -2.16
C GLN A 84 -21.33 -26.55 -1.51
N THR A 85 -21.81 -25.82 -0.51
CA THR A 85 -23.08 -26.12 0.18
C THR A 85 -24.26 -25.99 -0.79
N CYS A 86 -24.29 -24.91 -1.57
CA CYS A 86 -25.33 -24.71 -2.59
C CYS A 86 -25.34 -25.84 -3.63
N ALA A 87 -24.16 -26.19 -4.15
CA ALA A 87 -24.02 -27.28 -5.12
C ALA A 87 -24.45 -28.63 -4.53
N GLN A 88 -24.11 -28.91 -3.27
CA GLN A 88 -24.50 -30.15 -2.60
C GLN A 88 -26.01 -30.25 -2.37
N ASN A 89 -26.64 -29.13 -1.99
CA ASN A 89 -28.09 -29.05 -1.85
C ASN A 89 -28.78 -29.30 -3.20
N ALA A 90 -28.32 -28.65 -4.27
CA ALA A 90 -28.86 -28.85 -5.61
C ALA A 90 -28.77 -30.32 -6.07
N ARG A 91 -27.62 -30.98 -5.86
CA ARG A 91 -27.44 -32.40 -6.17
C ARG A 91 -28.41 -33.29 -5.38
N THR A 92 -28.55 -33.01 -4.07
CA THR A 92 -29.42 -33.79 -3.19
C THR A 92 -30.89 -33.66 -3.60
N THR A 93 -31.35 -32.43 -3.85
CA THR A 93 -32.71 -32.17 -4.34
C THR A 93 -32.98 -32.86 -5.66
N PHE A 94 -32.04 -32.78 -6.62
CA PHE A 94 -32.19 -33.46 -7.90
C PHE A 94 -32.32 -34.98 -7.75
N GLN A 95 -31.46 -35.59 -6.93
CA GLN A 95 -31.51 -37.03 -6.66
C GLN A 95 -32.83 -37.46 -6.01
N GLN A 96 -33.34 -36.67 -5.07
CA GLN A 96 -34.64 -36.93 -4.43
C GLN A 96 -35.78 -36.89 -5.45
N LEU A 97 -35.86 -35.82 -6.25
CA LEU A 97 -36.88 -35.69 -7.30
C LEU A 97 -36.79 -36.83 -8.31
N HIS A 98 -35.58 -37.15 -8.77
CA HIS A 98 -35.35 -38.24 -9.72
C HIS A 98 -35.85 -39.59 -9.17
N ASN A 99 -35.53 -39.90 -7.91
CA ASN A 99 -35.96 -41.13 -7.26
C ASN A 99 -37.48 -41.17 -7.03
N GLN A 100 -38.09 -40.05 -6.67
CA GLN A 100 -39.54 -39.92 -6.52
C GLN A 100 -40.24 -40.19 -7.86
N THR A 101 -39.86 -39.49 -8.93
CA THR A 101 -40.43 -39.70 -10.27
C THR A 101 -40.25 -41.14 -10.75
N LYS A 102 -39.06 -41.74 -10.51
CA LYS A 102 -38.82 -43.14 -10.87
C LYS A 102 -39.75 -44.10 -10.14
N ASN A 103 -39.98 -43.89 -8.85
CA ASN A 103 -40.88 -44.72 -8.05
C ASN A 103 -42.34 -44.54 -8.47
N GLU A 104 -42.78 -43.31 -8.73
CA GLU A 104 -44.13 -43.01 -9.23
C GLU A 104 -44.41 -43.68 -10.57
N LEU A 105 -43.44 -43.60 -11.51
CA LEU A 105 -43.53 -44.29 -12.80
C LEU A 105 -43.60 -45.80 -12.62
N LYS A 106 -42.80 -46.38 -11.71
CA LYS A 106 -42.83 -47.81 -11.42
C LYS A 106 -44.19 -48.26 -10.88
N ILE A 107 -44.72 -47.54 -9.90
CA ILE A 107 -46.05 -47.83 -9.33
C ILE A 107 -47.13 -47.73 -10.42
N SER A 108 -47.08 -46.69 -11.25
CA SER A 108 -48.04 -46.49 -12.34
C SER A 108 -47.98 -47.63 -13.36
N PHE A 109 -46.77 -48.07 -13.71
CA PHE A 109 -46.56 -49.18 -14.64
C PHE A 109 -47.06 -50.52 -14.07
N ASP A 110 -46.76 -50.80 -12.79
CA ASP A 110 -47.22 -52.02 -12.11
C ASP A 110 -48.75 -52.06 -12.05
N LYS A 111 -49.41 -50.91 -11.80
CA LYS A 111 -50.87 -50.79 -11.81
C LYS A 111 -51.46 -51.06 -13.19
N LEU A 112 -50.93 -50.45 -14.25
CA LEU A 112 -51.37 -50.71 -15.63
C LEU A 112 -51.21 -52.20 -16.01
N THR A 113 -50.13 -52.82 -15.55
CA THR A 113 -49.87 -54.25 -15.80
C THR A 113 -50.89 -55.16 -15.11
N GLN A 114 -51.36 -54.78 -13.91
CA GLN A 114 -52.43 -55.50 -13.20
C GLN A 114 -53.80 -55.34 -13.88
N GLU A 115 -54.09 -54.17 -14.45
CA GLU A 115 -55.38 -53.90 -15.11
C GLU A 115 -55.54 -54.61 -16.46
N ILE A 116 -54.45 -55.07 -17.08
CA ILE A 116 -54.46 -55.82 -18.35
C ILE A 116 -54.48 -57.35 -18.14
N ARG A 117 -54.26 -57.81 -16.90
CA ARG A 117 -54.29 -59.24 -16.52
C ARG A 117 -55.68 -59.70 -16.14
#